data_AF-A0A8T0H8B5-F1
#
_entry.id   AF-A0A8T0H8B5-F1
#
_cell.length_a   1.000
_cell.length_b   1.000
_cell.length_c   1.000
_cell.angle_alpha   90.00
_cell.angle_beta   90.00
_cell.angle_gamma   90.00
#
_symmetry.space_group_name_H-M   'P 1'
#
loop_
_entity.id
_entity.type
_entity.pdbx_description
1 polymer ?
#
loop_
_entity_poly.entity_id
_entity_poly.type
_entity_poly.pdbx_seq_one_letter_code
_entity_poly.pdbx_strand_id
1 'polypeptide(L)'
;MLCGGKQQVDLANTNSLEYDELAKFAVDEHNNHQNSLEKLKFSKLVSAHTQVVQGTMYHLVIEVEEGAQPKQYEAKVWVKSWEKFKKLEEFKPKEA
;
A
#
# COMPACT_ATOMS: atom_id res chain seq x y z
N MET A 1 -3.84 -25.33 14.52
CA MET A 1 -3.74 -24.78 13.15
C MET A 1 -4.13 -23.32 13.24
N LEU A 2 -3.17 -22.39 13.23
CA LEU A 2 -3.51 -20.97 13.19
C LEU A 2 -3.88 -20.64 11.75
N CYS A 3 -5.18 -20.55 11.51
CA CYS A 3 -5.80 -20.09 10.29
C CYS A 3 -5.17 -18.75 9.90
N GLY A 4 -4.65 -18.64 8.68
CA GLY A 4 -4.03 -17.44 8.12
C GLY A 4 -5.02 -16.29 7.96
N GLY A 5 -5.42 -15.70 9.08
CA GLY A 5 -6.21 -14.48 9.13
C GLY A 5 -5.38 -13.27 8.71
N LYS A 6 -6.06 -12.23 8.22
CA LYS A 6 -5.45 -10.93 7.97
C LYS A 6 -4.84 -10.42 9.27
N GLN A 7 -3.54 -10.16 9.29
CA GLN A 7 -2.89 -9.59 10.45
C GLN A 7 -2.85 -8.08 10.28
N GLN A 8 -3.54 -7.36 11.16
CA GLN A 8 -3.40 -5.91 11.22
C GLN A 8 -1.98 -5.59 11.67
N VAL A 9 -1.29 -4.75 10.90
CA VAL A 9 0.05 -4.30 11.25
C VAL A 9 -0.11 -3.13 12.19
N ASP A 10 0.49 -3.26 13.37
CA ASP A 10 0.63 -2.12 14.27
C ASP A 10 1.74 -1.22 13.74
N LEU A 11 1.36 -0.11 13.10
CA LEU A 11 2.29 0.86 12.50
C LEU A 11 3.14 1.60 13.54
N ALA A 12 2.74 1.59 14.82
CA ALA A 12 3.49 2.22 15.90
C ALA A 12 4.62 1.31 16.42
N ASN A 13 4.44 -0.02 16.38
CA ASN A 13 5.41 -1.00 16.85
C ASN A 13 6.18 -1.71 15.71
N THR A 14 5.68 -1.68 14.48
CA THR A 14 6.31 -2.33 13.31
C THR A 14 6.98 -1.27 12.45
N ASN A 15 8.17 -1.55 11.92
CA ASN A 15 9.01 -0.70 11.06
C ASN A 15 8.20 0.17 10.08
N SER A 16 7.71 1.30 10.55
CA SER A 16 6.80 2.18 9.82
C SER A 16 7.46 2.73 8.55
N LEU A 17 8.79 2.82 8.56
CA LEU A 17 9.60 3.15 7.39
C LEU A 17 9.38 2.20 6.22
N GLU A 18 9.36 0.88 6.43
CA GLU A 18 9.18 -0.10 5.35
C GLU A 18 7.80 0.05 4.69
N TYR A 19 6.76 0.27 5.50
CA TYR A 19 5.40 0.48 5.00
C TYR A 19 5.23 1.83 4.31
N ASP A 20 5.90 2.87 4.81
CA ASP A 20 5.93 4.20 4.21
C ASP A 20 6.65 4.18 2.85
N GLU A 21 7.74 3.43 2.74
CA GLU A 21 8.45 3.18 1.48
C GLU A 21 7.57 2.41 0.48
N LEU A 22 6.85 1.38 0.93
CA LEU A 22 5.91 0.63 0.08
C LEU A 22 4.74 1.50 -0.37
N ALA A 23 4.23 2.34 0.51
CA ALA A 23 3.17 3.31 0.23
C ALA A 23 3.62 4.34 -0.82
N LYS A 24 4.79 4.94 -0.62
CA LYS A 24 5.42 5.86 -1.59
C LYS A 24 5.65 5.18 -2.92
N PHE A 25 6.18 3.96 -2.92
CA PHE A 25 6.39 3.17 -4.13
C PHE A 25 5.08 2.95 -4.90
N ALA A 26 3.98 2.65 -4.20
CA ALA A 26 2.69 2.46 -4.84
C ALA A 26 2.15 3.74 -5.50
N VAL A 27 2.29 4.89 -4.84
CA VAL A 27 1.91 6.20 -5.39
C VAL A 27 2.81 6.59 -6.57
N ASP A 28 4.13 6.36 -6.43
CA ASP A 28 5.11 6.68 -7.46
C ASP A 28 4.91 5.83 -8.73
N GLU A 29 4.72 4.51 -8.59
CA GLU A 29 4.36 3.61 -9.68
C GLU A 29 3.07 4.07 -10.38
N HIS A 30 2.04 4.41 -9.61
CA HIS A 30 0.80 4.90 -10.18
C HIS A 30 1.01 6.21 -10.95
N ASN A 31 1.72 7.18 -10.35
CA ASN A 31 2.03 8.47 -10.97
C ASN A 31 2.86 8.31 -12.26
N ASN A 32 3.86 7.42 -12.23
CA ASN A 32 4.74 7.14 -13.37
C ASN A 32 3.98 6.43 -14.50
N HIS A 33 3.13 5.45 -14.17
CA HIS A 33 2.39 4.66 -15.15
C HIS A 33 1.21 5.41 -15.76
N GLN A 34 0.56 6.31 -15.01
CA GLN A 34 -0.59 7.05 -15.50
C GLN A 34 -0.24 8.34 -16.25
N ASN A 35 1.03 8.78 -16.28
CA ASN A 35 1.44 10.10 -16.79
C ASN A 35 0.42 11.19 -16.41
N SER A 36 -0.09 11.11 -15.19
CA SER A 36 -1.32 11.78 -14.82
C SER A 36 -1.02 13.27 -14.66
N LEU A 37 -1.81 14.08 -15.35
CA LEU A 37 -1.80 15.54 -15.26
C LEU A 37 -2.04 16.03 -13.82
N GLU A 38 -2.58 15.16 -12.96
CA GLU A 38 -2.76 15.36 -11.53
C GLU A 38 -1.82 14.45 -10.75
N LYS A 39 -0.76 15.03 -10.17
CA LYS A 39 0.21 14.29 -9.35
C LYS A 39 -0.43 13.97 -8.00
N LEU A 40 -0.69 12.70 -7.71
CA LEU A 40 -1.10 12.27 -6.38
C LEU A 40 0.05 12.52 -5.41
N LYS A 41 -0.21 13.26 -4.33
CA LYS A 41 0.77 13.48 -3.26
C LYS A 41 0.49 12.53 -2.12
N PHE A 42 1.44 11.66 -1.80
CA PHE A 42 1.39 10.87 -0.58
C PHE A 42 1.34 11.80 0.64
N SER A 43 0.28 11.69 1.44
CA SER A 43 0.08 12.49 2.64
C SER A 43 0.49 11.70 3.88
N LYS A 44 -0.18 10.56 4.12
CA LYS A 44 0.10 9.68 5.26
C LYS A 44 -0.35 8.25 5.02
N LEU A 45 0.28 7.30 5.72
CA LEU A 45 -0.23 5.93 5.83
C LEU A 45 -1.28 5.86 6.94
N VAL A 46 -2.50 5.47 6.58
CA VAL A 46 -3.64 5.35 7.52
C VAL A 46 -3.63 3.99 8.19
N SER A 47 -3.37 2.93 7.42
CA SER A 47 -3.33 1.57 7.95
C SER A 47 -2.51 0.67 7.05
N ALA A 48 -1.86 -0.33 7.65
CA ALA A 48 -1.27 -1.44 6.93
C ALA A 48 -1.79 -2.75 7.48
N HIS A 49 -1.99 -3.71 6.59
CA HIS A 49 -2.34 -5.08 6.90
C HIS A 49 -1.44 -6.00 6.09
N THR A 50 -1.07 -7.13 6.68
CA THR A 50 -0.37 -8.19 5.98
C THR A 50 -1.27 -9.42 5.91
N GLN A 51 -1.25 -10.06 4.75
CA GLN A 51 -1.98 -11.29 4.52
C GLN A 51 -1.02 -12.31 3.94
N VAL A 52 -0.87 -13.44 4.63
CA VAL A 52 -0.10 -14.58 4.12
C VAL A 52 -0.97 -15.31 3.10
N VAL A 53 -0.51 -15.33 1.86
CA VAL A 53 -1.12 -16.05 0.74
C VAL A 53 -0.05 -16.93 0.10
N GLN A 54 -0.05 -17.11 -1.22
CA GLN A 54 1.11 -17.64 -1.96
C GLN A 54 2.28 -16.63 -1.99
N GLY A 55 2.57 -15.99 -0.86
CA GLY A 55 3.47 -14.85 -0.66
C GLY A 55 3.06 -14.07 0.58
N THR A 56 3.65 -12.91 0.77
CA THR A 56 3.17 -11.90 1.72
C THR A 56 2.51 -10.79 0.92
N MET A 57 1.20 -10.64 1.07
CA MET A 57 0.46 -9.54 0.48
C MET A 57 0.30 -8.42 1.51
N TYR A 58 0.84 -7.25 1.19
CA TYR A 58 0.78 -6.04 1.99
C TYR A 58 -0.37 -5.18 1.48
N HIS A 59 -1.37 -4.96 2.32
CA HIS A 59 -2.50 -4.10 2.06
C HIS A 59 -2.27 -2.79 2.80
N LEU A 60 -2.04 -1.73 2.05
CA LEU A 60 -1.73 -0.41 2.56
C LEU A 60 -2.89 0.52 2.24
N VAL A 61 -3.40 1.20 3.25
CA VAL A 61 -4.37 2.28 3.09
C VAL A 61 -3.62 3.57 3.27
N ILE A 62 -3.43 4.30 2.18
CA ILE A 62 -2.69 5.55 2.15
C ILE A 62 -3.67 6.69 1.90
N GLU A 63 -3.40 7.83 2.50
CA GLU A 63 -4.11 9.07 2.22
C GLU A 63 -3.24 9.87 1.25
N VAL A 64 -3.84 10.28 0.13
CA VAL A 64 -3.21 11.13 -0.86
C VAL A 64 -3.99 12.43 -0.99
N GLU A 65 -3.26 13.52 -1.21
CA GLU A 65 -3.87 14.80 -1.53
C GLU A 65 -4.08 14.89 -3.05
N GLU A 66 -5.33 14.79 -3.47
CA GLU A 66 -5.77 14.98 -4.86
C GLU A 66 -6.51 16.33 -4.95
N GLY A 67 -5.79 17.37 -5.33
CA GLY A 67 -6.35 18.71 -5.48
C GLY A 67 -6.90 19.29 -4.17
N ALA A 68 -8.22 19.43 -4.08
CA ALA A 68 -8.89 20.13 -2.98
C ALA A 68 -9.32 19.24 -1.81
N GLN A 69 -9.36 17.91 -1.98
CA GLN A 69 -9.84 16.99 -0.95
C GLN A 69 -8.89 15.80 -0.78
N PRO A 70 -8.45 15.48 0.45
CA PRO A 70 -7.67 14.28 0.69
C PRO A 70 -8.53 13.04 0.40
N LYS A 71 -8.00 12.12 -0.38
CA LYS A 71 -8.63 10.84 -0.72
C LYS A 71 -7.80 9.70 -0.16
N GLN A 72 -8.47 8.63 0.24
CA GLN A 72 -7.80 7.41 0.66
C GLN A 72 -7.68 6.47 -0.54
N TYR A 73 -6.55 5.78 -0.66
CA TYR A 73 -6.28 4.77 -1.67
C TYR A 73 -5.86 3.47 -0.98
N GLU A 74 -6.32 2.36 -1.52
CA GLU A 74 -5.88 1.02 -1.17
C GLU A 74 -4.83 0.56 -2.18
N ALA A 75 -3.62 0.32 -1.67
CA ALA A 75 -2.52 -0.27 -2.41
C ALA A 75 -2.27 -1.69 -1.91
N LYS A 76 -2.20 -2.66 -2.83
CA LYS A 76 -1.85 -4.05 -2.53
C LYS A 76 -0.50 -4.36 -3.15
N VAL A 77 0.51 -4.60 -2.32
CA VAL A 77 1.84 -4.99 -2.77
C VAL A 77 2.05 -6.47 -2.44
N TRP A 78 2.31 -7.27 -3.46
CA TRP A 78 2.57 -8.69 -3.29
C TRP A 78 4.07 -8.96 -3.36
N VAL A 79 4.58 -9.56 -2.28
CA VAL A 79 5.99 -9.88 -2.11
C VAL A 79 6.14 -11.38 -1.93
N LYS A 80 7.05 -12.00 -2.69
CA LYS A 80 7.43 -13.40 -2.53
C LYS A 80 8.92 -13.45 -2.22
N SER A 81 9.26 -13.59 -0.94
CA SER A 81 10.64 -13.54 -0.45
C SER A 81 11.52 -14.63 -1.09
N TRP A 82 10.95 -15.79 -1.38
CA TRP A 82 11.63 -16.93 -2.00
C TRP A 82 11.89 -16.77 -3.50
N GLU A 83 11.15 -15.90 -4.19
CA GLU A 83 11.32 -15.60 -5.62
C GLU A 83 11.95 -14.22 -5.86
N LYS A 84 12.27 -13.46 -4.80
CA LYS A 84 12.65 -12.03 -4.88
C LYS A 84 11.66 -11.21 -5.71
N PHE A 85 10.38 -11.58 -5.67
CA PHE A 85 9.33 -10.94 -6.44
C PHE A 85 8.66 -9.86 -5.58
N LYS A 86 8.54 -8.64 -6.10
CA LYS A 86 7.76 -7.54 -5.51
C LYS A 86 6.98 -6.87 -6.63
N LYS A 87 5.66 -6.80 -6.50
CA LYS A 87 4.80 -6.15 -7.50
C LYS A 87 3.61 -5.46 -6.83
N LEU A 88 3.24 -4.29 -7.34
CA LEU A 88 1.97 -3.65 -7.04
C LEU A 88 0.85 -4.40 -7.80
N GLU A 89 0.02 -5.12 -7.06
CA GLU A 89 -1.11 -5.88 -7.62
C GLU A 89 -2.30 -4.97 -7.90
N GLU A 90 -2.62 -4.08 -6.96
CA GLU A 90 -3.80 -3.22 -7.04
C GLU A 90 -3.49 -1.86 -6.43
N PHE A 91 -3.95 -0.80 -7.09
CA PHE A 91 -3.95 0.55 -6.55
C PHE A 91 -5.27 1.19 -6.94
N LYS A 92 -6.16 1.39 -5.97
CA LYS A 92 -7.50 1.92 -6.22
C LYS A 92 -7.89 2.94 -5.15
N PRO A 93 -8.74 3.92 -5.49
CA PRO A 93 -9.32 4.78 -4.47
C PRO A 93 -10.17 3.93 -3.53
N LYS A 94 -10.04 4.19 -2.23
CA LYS A 94 -10.92 3.68 -1.19
C LYS A 94 -12.17 4.56 -1.24
N GLU A 95 -13.12 4.21 -2.10
CA GLU A 95 -14.44 4.85 -2.08
C GLU A 95 -15.08 4.65 -0.69
N ALA A 96 -15.73 5.71 -0.21
CA ALA A 96 -16.37 5.78 1.11
C ALA A 96 -17.75 5.11 1.10
#